data_AF-A0A316TY58-F1
#
_entry.id   AF-A0A316TY58-F1
#
_cell.length_a   1.000
_cell.length_b   1.000
_cell.length_c   1.000
_cell.angle_alpha   90.00
_cell.angle_beta   90.00
_cell.angle_gamma   90.00
#
_symmetry.space_group_name_H-M   'P 1'
#
loop_
_entity.id
_entity.type
_entity.pdbx_description
1 polymer ?
#
loop_
_entity_poly.entity_id
_entity_poly.type
_entity_poly.pdbx_seq_one_letter_code
_entity_poly.pdbx_strand_id
1 'polypeptide(L)'
;MSKVEQYAVYRQLEEIQRKDWKELSLDEKKAGECGRDKKKDGSSLCSSRSSSLPSLSLYPTSTAYFVSFGPHGPRRPITQPGQAMRTAVGVGALMGATAVVFFGMRHYATPPPKTMTKEYQEQTNEKAREENLNPITGT
;
A
#
# COMPACT_ATOMS: atom_id res chain seq x y z
N MET A 1 26.21 34.43 14.64
CA MET A 1 26.64 33.21 15.34
C MET A 1 28.14 33.10 15.24
N SER A 2 28.81 32.83 16.35
CA SER A 2 30.27 32.69 16.35
C SER A 2 30.67 31.34 15.73
N LYS A 3 31.90 31.23 15.22
CA LYS A 3 32.40 29.99 14.58
C LYS A 3 32.43 28.79 15.55
N VAL A 4 32.57 29.09 16.85
CA VAL A 4 32.53 28.09 17.93
C VAL A 4 31.12 27.54 18.12
N GLU A 5 30.10 28.40 18.06
CA GLU A 5 28.69 27.96 18.13
C GLU A 5 28.28 27.14 16.90
N GLN A 6 28.78 27.51 15.72
CA GLN A 6 28.56 26.71 14.50
C GLN A 6 29.10 25.28 14.63
N TYR A 7 30.26 25.12 15.27
CA TYR A 7 30.86 23.82 15.52
C TYR A 7 30.07 22.99 16.54
N ALA A 8 29.56 23.63 17.61
CA ALA A 8 28.72 22.98 18.61
C ALA A 8 27.39 22.46 17.99
N VAL A 9 26.75 23.29 17.17
CA VAL A 9 25.51 22.91 16.46
C VAL A 9 25.77 21.77 15.48
N TYR A 10 26.91 21.77 14.77
CA TYR A 10 27.29 20.68 13.85
C TYR A 10 27.42 19.35 14.58
N ARG A 11 28.09 19.33 15.74
CA ARG A 11 28.27 18.12 16.57
C ARG A 11 26.93 17.59 17.09
N GLN A 12 26.04 18.49 17.52
CA GLN A 12 24.69 18.11 17.92
C GLN A 12 23.88 17.52 16.77
N LEU A 13 23.99 18.08 15.57
CA LEU A 13 23.31 17.54 14.38
C LEU A 13 23.84 16.15 14.00
N GLU A 14 25.15 15.92 14.11
CA GLU A 14 25.76 14.61 13.86
C GLU A 14 25.27 13.54 14.84
N GLU A 15 25.15 13.90 16.12
CA GLU A 15 24.61 13.01 17.16
C GLU A 15 23.11 12.72 16.96
N ILE A 16 22.33 13.70 16.48
CA ILE A 16 20.91 13.54 16.17
C ILE A 16 20.71 12.73 14.88
N GLN A 17 21.54 12.94 13.86
CA GLN A 17 21.50 12.20 12.60
C GLN A 17 21.95 10.75 12.76
N ARG A 18 22.83 10.47 13.73
CA ARG A 18 23.25 9.10 14.07
C ARG A 18 22.15 8.31 14.79
N LYS A 19 21.17 8.97 15.41
CA LYS A 19 20.03 8.30 16.03
C LYS A 19 19.02 7.88 14.98
N ASP A 20 18.51 6.66 15.08
CA ASP A 20 17.44 6.19 14.23
C ASP A 20 16.21 7.10 14.40
N TRP A 21 15.79 7.73 13.30
CA TRP A 21 14.69 8.68 13.26
C TRP A 21 13.34 8.10 13.75
N LYS A 22 13.21 6.77 13.86
CA LYS A 22 12.04 6.13 14.49
C LYS A 22 11.98 6.35 16.00
N GLU A 23 13.13 6.55 16.64
CA GLU A 23 13.29 6.61 18.10
C GLU A 23 13.36 8.04 18.65
N LEU A 24 13.57 9.06 17.79
CA LEU A 24 13.47 10.46 18.22
C LEU A 24 12.06 10.80 18.74
N SER A 25 12.02 11.58 19.82
CA SER A 25 10.79 12.04 20.47
C SER A 25 9.94 12.90 19.51
N LEU A 26 8.62 12.91 19.71
CA LEU A 26 7.69 13.69 18.87
C LEU A 26 7.95 15.19 18.96
N ASP A 27 8.44 15.66 20.11
CA ASP A 27 8.63 17.07 20.41
C ASP A 27 9.84 17.67 19.65
N GLU A 28 10.86 16.85 19.37
CA GLU A 28 12.03 17.23 18.55
C GLU A 28 11.71 17.19 17.05
N LYS A 29 10.84 16.27 16.61
CA LYS A 29 10.36 16.19 15.22
C LYS A 29 9.45 17.36 14.87
N LYS A 30 8.65 17.82 15.83
CA LYS A 30 7.70 18.94 15.66
C LYS A 30 8.39 20.30 15.53
N ALA A 31 9.62 20.46 16.03
CA ALA A 31 10.40 21.68 15.86
C ALA A 31 10.84 21.95 14.40
N GLY A 32 10.80 20.92 13.53
CA GLY A 32 11.02 21.07 12.08
C GLY A 32 9.75 21.27 11.25
N GLU A 33 8.59 20.86 11.77
CA GLU A 33 7.28 21.14 11.17
C GLU A 33 6.73 22.42 11.78
N CYS A 34 7.06 23.56 11.15
CA CYS A 34 6.36 24.83 11.39
C CYS A 34 4.86 24.55 11.46
N GLY A 35 4.31 24.76 12.65
CA GLY A 35 3.04 24.20 13.08
C GLY A 35 1.93 24.46 12.07
N ARG A 36 1.20 23.39 11.72
CA ARG A 36 -0.12 23.51 11.10
C ARG A 36 -1.13 23.91 12.18
N ASP A 37 -0.96 25.10 12.74
CA ASP A 37 -2.06 25.77 13.41
C ASP A 37 -2.89 26.45 12.32
N LYS A 38 -4.13 25.97 12.14
CA LYS A 38 -5.14 26.71 11.38
C LYS A 38 -5.53 27.94 12.19
N LYS A 39 -4.71 28.99 12.13
CA LYS A 39 -5.13 30.33 12.51
C LYS A 39 -5.49 31.08 11.23
N LYS A 40 -6.80 31.22 11.01
CA LYS A 40 -7.36 32.30 10.21
C LYS A 40 -6.76 33.56 10.81
N ASP A 41 -5.84 34.21 10.12
CA ASP A 41 -5.48 35.63 10.19
C ASP A 41 -4.35 35.81 9.18
N GLY A 42 -4.64 36.51 8.09
CA GLY A 42 -3.68 36.72 7.00
C GLY A 42 -2.55 37.63 7.44
N SER A 43 -1.34 37.09 7.59
CA SER A 43 -0.08 37.84 7.48
C SER A 43 1.11 36.89 7.35
N SER A 44 1.46 36.63 6.09
CA SER A 44 2.82 36.44 5.57
C SER A 44 3.96 36.10 6.56
N LEU A 45 4.19 34.83 6.85
CA LEU A 45 5.49 34.35 7.35
C LEU A 45 5.92 33.03 6.70
N CYS A 46 5.80 32.96 5.37
CA CYS A 46 6.54 32.03 4.52
C CYS A 46 7.30 32.80 3.44
N SER A 47 8.09 33.81 3.84
CA SER A 47 8.83 34.65 2.87
C SER A 47 10.31 34.84 3.18
N SER A 48 10.91 34.03 4.05
CA SER A 48 12.32 34.20 4.38
C SER A 48 13.06 32.89 4.61
N ARG A 49 13.10 32.06 3.56
CA ARG A 49 14.26 31.17 3.34
C ARG A 49 14.47 30.88 1.85
N SER A 50 14.39 31.93 1.04
CA SER A 50 15.02 31.98 -0.29
C SER A 50 16.29 32.82 -0.17
N SER A 51 17.39 32.22 0.27
CA SER A 51 18.70 32.85 0.06
C SER A 51 19.77 31.78 0.04
N SER A 52 20.46 31.73 -1.09
CA SER A 52 21.69 30.99 -1.38
C SER A 52 21.62 29.47 -1.26
N LEU A 53 21.61 28.78 -2.40
CA LEU A 53 22.16 27.44 -2.50
C LEU A 53 23.68 27.56 -2.64
N PRO A 54 24.50 27.19 -1.63
CA PRO A 54 25.89 26.86 -1.90
C PRO A 54 25.93 25.48 -2.55
N SER A 55 26.64 25.40 -3.66
CA SER A 55 27.05 24.18 -4.33
C SER A 55 27.87 23.30 -3.36
N LEU A 56 27.61 22.00 -3.44
CA LEU A 56 28.45 20.90 -2.95
C LEU A 56 28.64 20.80 -1.42
N SER A 57 27.73 20.09 -0.77
CA SER A 57 28.16 19.08 0.21
C SER A 57 27.48 17.76 -0.14
N LEU A 58 28.29 16.77 -0.50
CA LEU A 58 27.85 15.52 -1.11
C LEU A 58 27.26 14.50 -0.09
N TYR A 59 26.92 14.93 1.13
CA TYR A 59 26.59 14.00 2.23
C TYR A 59 25.36 14.34 3.11
N PRO A 60 24.90 15.60 3.32
CA PRO A 60 23.73 15.85 4.16
C PRO A 60 22.40 16.02 3.38
N THR A 61 22.39 15.89 2.05
CA THR A 61 21.14 16.00 1.28
C THR A 61 20.19 14.86 1.57
N SER A 62 20.69 13.63 1.74
CA SER A 62 19.85 12.45 2.00
C SER A 62 19.09 12.56 3.33
N THR A 63 19.72 13.05 4.40
CA THR A 63 19.08 13.19 5.71
C THR A 63 18.09 14.34 5.75
N ALA A 64 18.44 15.52 5.23
CA ALA A 64 17.51 16.66 5.14
C ALA A 64 16.33 16.38 4.19
N TYR A 65 16.59 15.66 3.09
CA TYR A 65 15.56 15.19 2.15
C TYR A 65 14.65 14.14 2.78
N PHE A 66 15.19 13.22 3.59
CA PHE A 66 14.39 12.21 4.28
C PHE A 66 13.49 12.81 5.38
N VAL A 67 13.93 13.86 6.08
CA VAL A 67 13.10 14.60 7.05
C VAL A 67 11.95 15.35 6.37
N SER A 68 12.20 15.97 5.20
CA SER A 68 11.21 16.79 4.50
C SER A 68 10.33 16.01 3.50
N PHE A 69 10.84 14.91 2.93
CA PHE A 69 10.22 14.14 1.85
C PHE A 69 10.16 12.62 2.11
N GLY A 70 10.59 12.13 3.27
CA GLY A 70 10.47 10.71 3.64
C GLY A 70 9.01 10.25 3.82
N PRO A 71 8.77 8.92 3.86
CA PRO A 71 7.45 8.32 4.06
C PRO A 71 7.00 8.45 5.52
N HIS A 72 6.80 9.69 5.95
CA HIS A 72 6.47 10.09 7.32
C HIS A 72 5.24 11.01 7.32
N GLY A 73 4.57 11.10 8.46
CA GLY A 73 3.37 11.94 8.62
C GLY A 73 2.27 11.59 7.59
N PRO A 74 1.65 12.59 6.92
CA PRO A 74 0.62 12.38 5.91
C PRO A 74 1.07 11.63 4.64
N ARG A 75 2.39 11.45 4.44
CA ARG A 75 2.98 10.79 3.27
C ARG A 75 3.32 9.31 3.51
N ARG A 76 2.84 8.72 4.60
CA ARG A 76 2.99 7.27 4.81
C ARG A 76 2.19 6.52 3.73
N PRO A 77 2.76 5.44 3.14
CA PRO A 77 2.02 4.63 2.19
C PRO A 77 0.79 4.05 2.90
N ILE A 78 -0.36 4.11 2.22
CA ILE A 78 -1.62 3.54 2.74
C ILE A 78 -1.50 2.02 2.92
N THR A 79 -0.63 1.38 2.15
CA THR A 79 -0.26 -0.03 2.28
C THR A 79 0.97 -0.14 3.18
N GLN A 80 0.79 -0.58 4.44
CA GLN A 80 1.92 -0.92 5.32
C GLN A 80 2.72 -2.10 4.72
N PRO A 81 4.03 -2.22 5.01
CA PRO A 81 4.80 -3.39 4.61
C PRO A 81 4.15 -4.67 5.17
N GLY A 82 3.87 -5.62 4.29
CA GLY A 82 3.20 -6.88 4.62
C GLY A 82 1.66 -6.86 4.58
N GLN A 83 1.00 -5.73 4.26
CA GLN A 83 -0.47 -5.69 4.15
C GLN A 83 -0.99 -6.50 2.99
N ALA A 84 -0.30 -6.51 1.84
CA ALA A 84 -0.73 -7.29 0.67
C ALA A 84 -0.86 -8.78 1.00
N MET A 85 0.07 -9.34 1.78
CA MET A 85 0.00 -10.72 2.24
C MET A 85 -1.22 -10.97 3.14
N ARG A 86 -1.49 -10.07 4.09
CA ARG A 86 -2.66 -10.18 4.99
C ARG A 86 -3.97 -10.10 4.22
N THR A 87 -4.07 -9.21 3.24
CA THR A 87 -5.25 -9.09 2.38
C THR A 87 -5.42 -10.33 1.49
N ALA A 88 -4.35 -10.81 0.86
CA ALA A 88 -4.42 -12.01 0.02
C ALA A 88 -4.83 -13.26 0.81
N VAL A 89 -4.24 -13.47 1.99
CA VAL A 89 -4.60 -14.57 2.88
C VAL A 89 -6.03 -14.41 3.41
N GLY A 90 -6.44 -13.20 3.79
CA GLY A 90 -7.80 -12.95 4.29
C GLY A 90 -8.89 -13.21 3.24
N VAL A 91 -8.70 -12.71 2.01
CA VAL A 91 -9.64 -12.96 0.90
C VAL A 91 -9.63 -14.44 0.51
N GLY A 92 -8.45 -15.06 0.39
CA GLY A 92 -8.33 -16.49 0.09
C GLY A 92 -8.99 -17.37 1.15
N ALA A 93 -8.87 -17.02 2.43
CA ALA A 93 -9.52 -17.73 3.52
C ALA A 93 -11.05 -17.64 3.44
N LEU A 94 -11.61 -16.48 3.10
CA LEU A 94 -13.06 -16.33 2.94
C LEU A 94 -13.59 -17.10 1.73
N MET A 95 -12.89 -17.07 0.59
CA MET A 95 -13.27 -17.91 -0.56
C MET A 95 -13.14 -19.42 -0.25
N GLY A 96 -12.13 -19.80 0.54
CA GLY A 96 -12.00 -21.17 1.03
C GLY A 96 -13.16 -21.57 1.95
N ALA A 97 -13.53 -20.69 2.88
CA ALA A 97 -14.63 -20.92 3.81
C ALA A 97 -15.98 -21.10 3.07
N THR A 98 -16.26 -20.27 2.05
CA THR A 98 -17.49 -20.42 1.25
C THR A 98 -17.49 -21.72 0.46
N ALA A 99 -16.34 -22.13 -0.12
CA ALA A 99 -16.22 -23.42 -0.79
C ALA A 99 -16.48 -24.59 0.19
N VAL A 100 -15.90 -24.56 1.39
CA VAL A 100 -16.12 -25.59 2.42
C VAL A 100 -17.60 -25.69 2.79
N VAL A 101 -18.28 -24.56 2.99
CA VAL A 101 -19.73 -24.54 3.28
C VAL A 101 -20.54 -25.10 2.10
N PHE A 102 -20.21 -24.71 0.86
CA PHE A 102 -20.88 -25.22 -0.33
C PHE A 102 -20.69 -26.73 -0.51
N PHE A 103 -19.47 -27.23 -0.43
CA PHE A 103 -19.20 -28.67 -0.56
C PHE A 103 -19.78 -29.47 0.62
N GLY A 104 -19.79 -28.90 1.82
CA GLY A 104 -20.45 -29.49 2.98
C GLY A 104 -21.95 -29.68 2.74
N MET A 105 -22.66 -28.67 2.22
CA MET A 105 -24.07 -28.81 1.86
C MET A 105 -24.28 -29.72 0.63
N ARG A 106 -23.42 -29.61 -0.39
CA ARG A 106 -23.55 -30.37 -1.64
C ARG A 106 -23.36 -31.87 -1.46
N HIS A 107 -22.61 -32.29 -0.44
CA HIS A 107 -22.39 -33.70 -0.11
C HIS A 107 -23.70 -34.43 0.24
N TYR A 108 -24.66 -33.74 0.85
CA TYR A 108 -25.95 -34.32 1.26
C TYR A 108 -27.05 -34.18 0.20
N ALA A 109 -26.75 -33.58 -0.95
CA ALA A 109 -27.75 -33.39 -2.00
C ALA A 109 -28.06 -34.69 -2.76
N THR A 110 -29.27 -34.75 -3.33
CA THR A 110 -29.77 -35.90 -4.10
C THR A 110 -28.83 -36.27 -5.26
N PRO A 111 -28.82 -37.56 -5.69
CA PRO A 111 -28.01 -37.97 -6.83
C PRO A 111 -28.38 -37.19 -8.09
N PRO A 112 -27.41 -36.88 -8.98
CA PRO A 112 -27.66 -36.17 -10.22
C PRO A 112 -28.60 -36.97 -11.15
N PRO A 113 -29.38 -36.28 -12.00
CA PRO A 113 -30.27 -36.94 -12.94
C PRO A 113 -29.47 -37.71 -14.00
N LYS A 114 -30.07 -38.79 -14.53
CA LYS A 114 -29.43 -39.71 -15.49
C LYS A 114 -29.02 -39.06 -16.82
N THR A 115 -29.61 -37.92 -17.18
CA THR A 115 -29.32 -37.17 -18.41
C THR A 115 -28.04 -36.33 -18.30
N MET A 116 -27.45 -36.23 -17.11
CA MET A 116 -26.20 -35.50 -16.87
C MET A 116 -24.96 -36.41 -16.92
N THR A 117 -25.09 -37.62 -17.49
CA THR A 117 -23.93 -38.45 -17.80
C THR A 117 -23.30 -37.98 -19.11
N LYS A 118 -21.98 -38.15 -19.23
CA LYS A 118 -21.22 -37.74 -20.41
C LYS A 118 -21.71 -38.44 -21.68
N GLU A 119 -22.01 -39.74 -21.60
CA GLU A 119 -22.54 -40.55 -22.71
C GLU A 119 -23.87 -40.00 -23.23
N TYR A 120 -24.78 -39.62 -22.32
CA TYR A 120 -26.06 -39.04 -22.72
C TYR A 120 -25.86 -37.67 -23.38
N GLN A 121 -24.99 -36.83 -22.82
CA GLN A 121 -24.67 -35.51 -23.38
C GLN A 121 -24.04 -35.63 -24.78
N GLU A 122 -23.12 -36.57 -24.99
CA GLU A 122 -22.50 -36.84 -26.28
C GLU A 122 -23.53 -37.34 -27.30
N GLN A 123 -24.42 -38.27 -26.91
CA GLN A 123 -25.51 -38.72 -27.78
C GLN A 123 -26.49 -37.61 -28.15
N THR A 124 -26.82 -36.71 -27.21
CA THR A 124 -27.66 -35.56 -27.53
C THR A 124 -26.95 -34.57 -28.45
N ASN A 125 -25.63 -34.44 -28.30
CA ASN A 125 -24.81 -33.58 -29.12
C ASN A 125 -24.65 -34.14 -30.55
N GLU A 126 -24.50 -35.46 -30.70
CA GLU A 126 -24.52 -36.15 -31.99
C GLU A 126 -25.87 -35.97 -32.71
N LYS A 127 -26.98 -36.14 -32.00
CA LYS A 127 -28.31 -35.87 -32.56
C LYS A 127 -28.49 -34.39 -32.96
N ALA A 128 -28.05 -33.46 -32.11
CA ALA A 128 -28.10 -32.03 -32.39
C ALA A 128 -27.30 -31.64 -33.65
N ARG A 129 -26.19 -32.34 -33.89
CA ARG A 129 -25.34 -32.21 -35.09
C ARG A 129 -26.00 -32.77 -36.33
N GLU A 130 -26.56 -33.96 -36.25
CA GLU A 130 -27.31 -34.59 -37.34
C GLU A 130 -28.48 -33.70 -37.77
N GLU A 131 -29.16 -33.10 -36.80
CA GLU A 131 -30.29 -32.19 -37.02
C GLU A 131 -29.87 -30.75 -37.35
N ASN A 132 -28.56 -30.44 -37.37
CA ASN A 132 -28.02 -29.09 -37.58
C ASN A 132 -28.70 -28.02 -36.71
N LEU A 133 -29.03 -28.35 -35.45
CA LEU A 133 -29.75 -27.46 -34.53
C LEU A 133 -29.02 -26.13 -34.32
N ASN A 134 -27.69 -26.18 -34.29
CA ASN A 134 -26.84 -25.00 -34.18
C ASN A 134 -25.89 -24.89 -35.38
N PRO A 135 -26.23 -24.09 -36.39
CA PRO A 135 -25.48 -24.04 -37.65
C PRO A 135 -24.09 -23.40 -37.56
N ILE A 136 -23.74 -22.75 -36.45
CA ILE A 136 -22.45 -22.05 -36.30
C ILE A 136 -21.42 -22.92 -35.58
N THR A 137 -21.84 -23.64 -34.54
CA THR A 137 -20.93 -24.43 -33.69
C THR A 137 -21.11 -25.94 -33.86
N GLY A 138 -22.18 -26.38 -34.53
CA GLY A 138 -22.43 -27.78 -34.78
C GLY A 138 -22.49 -28.57 -33.48
N THR A 139 -23.14 -28.01 -32.46
CA THR A 139 -23.47 -28.61 -31.15
C THR A 139 -24.61 -27.82 -30.54
#